data_AF-A0A818VIB2-F1
#
_entry.id   AF-A0A818VIB2-F1
#
_cell.length_a   1.000
_cell.length_b   1.000
_cell.length_c   1.000
_cell.angle_alpha   90.00
_cell.angle_beta   90.00
_cell.angle_gamma   90.00
#
_symmetry.space_group_name_H-M   'P 1'
#
loop_
_entity.id
_entity.type
_entity.pdbx_description
1 polymer ?
#
loop_
_entity_poly.entity_id
_entity_poly.type
_entity_poly.pdbx_seq_one_letter_code
_entity_poly.pdbx_strand_id
1 'polypeptide(L)'
;MTTMNLDVIDISLVFGLRLPCAAIEYENIRNIRKKLEESDQPFSSDHNNYDLSHLAQIYKSDDEDDKLLQIIFNEKPWFQLYFHDQIAMHLAEFKIQLSTDFVFDLISNNPKQTIKQHKQLFLVEYVELTEILRLFEISLKLVSEEIPLNIIKKQLIKAPHDAIESSEFHTLALVNNETFYQIPPRKTTLDKQFIFEREGDPMIETGLMNLIELILSPLVIQHAMNIQEITTTYSLIAQGIHDLDSYKVNNLKKLRSFISLIRCLITLLPSNALNILKDVCKSNFDAKFDSCSSIHYFITQLQERIKREQSPVDETAIHRALVKLELDFLKDLLADDINSYGEILALINDPQNDLWFYSAKIFTVIDNTINLTKILKDNHGIHPSKKEYQQLSQSLKIPQICTSKIERLMVNRLHMHFMLSAQGTEIDQQLTDEYEYFIKNFGNIQDIDQLDGVQKISLIAWIKYYAQMYAFALYNESKEDNVLADINQFLTADKTPLGMTIKLFIIKQMLNMCKPMPDNIHDIYEYRNIYWMKSFFQSSQDQQVGHAHQNIIIPMPLFQCHEQYERIQKVLASKDRDKQLTNIIGECNHSQKLSYAFLCWFIEYYSRFTEPHVAKD
;
A
#
# COMPACT_ATOMS: atom_id res chain seq x y z
N MET A 1 37.02 -71.88 -1.90
CA MET A 1 37.38 -70.45 -1.92
C MET A 1 37.71 -70.08 -3.34
N THR A 2 36.77 -69.41 -4.01
CA THR A 2 36.92 -68.88 -5.36
C THR A 2 36.38 -67.46 -5.35
N THR A 3 37.26 -66.53 -5.70
CA THR A 3 37.12 -65.08 -5.78
C THR A 3 36.22 -64.66 -6.94
N MET A 4 34.91 -64.90 -6.84
CA MET A 4 33.91 -64.42 -7.80
C MET A 4 32.62 -64.00 -7.08
N ASN A 5 32.68 -62.96 -6.23
CA ASN A 5 31.47 -62.38 -5.62
C ASN A 5 31.68 -60.93 -5.13
N LEU A 6 32.42 -60.10 -5.88
CA LEU A 6 32.64 -58.69 -5.51
C LEU A 6 32.20 -57.65 -6.56
N ASP A 7 31.71 -58.04 -7.74
CA ASP A 7 31.32 -57.08 -8.79
C ASP A 7 29.82 -57.12 -9.12
N VAL A 8 28.98 -56.99 -8.10
CA VAL A 8 27.57 -56.62 -8.31
C VAL A 8 27.33 -55.32 -7.57
N ILE A 9 27.57 -54.21 -8.26
CA ILE A 9 27.09 -52.90 -7.82
C ILE A 9 25.57 -52.94 -7.94
N ASP A 10 24.87 -52.86 -6.82
CA ASP A 10 23.41 -52.75 -6.76
C ASP A 10 23.03 -51.35 -7.29
N ILE A 11 22.90 -51.23 -8.61
CA ILE A 11 22.36 -50.02 -9.24
C ILE A 11 20.86 -50.03 -8.96
N SER A 12 20.45 -49.22 -8.00
CA SER A 12 19.04 -48.88 -7.81
C SER A 12 18.53 -48.26 -9.11
N LEU A 13 17.76 -49.01 -9.90
CA LEU A 13 17.13 -48.51 -11.12
C LEU A 13 16.10 -47.44 -10.75
N VAL A 14 16.55 -46.19 -10.62
CA VAL A 14 15.67 -45.03 -10.63
C VAL A 14 15.24 -44.85 -12.08
N PHE A 15 14.02 -45.30 -12.40
CA PHE A 15 13.44 -45.16 -13.74
C PHE A 15 13.50 -43.68 -14.19
N GLY A 16 14.14 -43.41 -15.32
CA GLY A 16 14.17 -42.08 -15.97
C GLY A 16 15.49 -41.32 -15.94
N LEU A 17 16.53 -41.82 -15.26
CA LEU A 17 17.88 -41.24 -15.31
C LEU A 17 18.64 -41.68 -16.58
N ARG A 18 19.37 -40.76 -17.19
CA ARG A 18 20.12 -40.91 -18.45
C ARG A 18 21.58 -41.33 -18.22
N LEU A 19 22.13 -41.10 -17.02
CA LEU A 19 23.51 -41.41 -16.64
C LEU A 19 23.57 -42.42 -15.46
N PRO A 20 24.50 -43.39 -15.49
CA PRO A 20 24.57 -44.49 -14.52
C PRO A 20 24.97 -44.09 -13.09
N CYS A 21 25.50 -42.88 -12.87
CA CYS A 21 25.95 -42.39 -11.56
C CYS A 21 25.22 -41.12 -11.08
N ALA A 22 24.12 -40.74 -11.74
CA ALA A 22 23.44 -39.48 -11.45
C ALA A 22 22.95 -39.36 -9.99
N ALA A 23 22.54 -40.46 -9.36
CA ALA A 23 22.11 -40.46 -7.96
C ALA A 23 23.26 -40.21 -6.98
N ILE A 24 24.43 -40.80 -7.23
CA ILE A 24 25.64 -40.60 -6.41
C ILE A 24 26.08 -39.13 -6.50
N GLU A 25 26.06 -38.57 -7.70
CA GLU A 25 26.41 -37.17 -7.87
C GLU A 25 25.40 -36.21 -7.24
N TYR A 26 24.11 -36.55 -7.27
CA TYR A 26 23.11 -35.74 -6.58
C TYR A 26 23.33 -35.73 -5.06
N GLU A 27 23.77 -36.85 -4.47
CA GLU A 27 24.19 -36.87 -3.05
C GLU A 27 25.41 -35.97 -2.79
N ASN A 28 26.35 -35.87 -3.74
CA ASN A 28 27.44 -34.88 -3.64
C ASN A 28 26.91 -33.45 -3.63
N ILE A 29 25.95 -33.12 -4.51
CA ILE A 29 25.25 -31.82 -4.53
C ILE A 29 24.59 -31.53 -3.18
N ARG A 30 23.89 -32.49 -2.59
CA ARG A 30 23.26 -32.35 -1.26
C ARG A 30 24.28 -32.09 -0.16
N ASN A 31 25.38 -32.82 -0.17
CA ASN A 31 26.48 -32.62 0.78
C ASN A 31 27.12 -31.23 0.64
N ILE A 32 27.22 -30.71 -0.58
CA ILE A 32 27.70 -29.34 -0.84
C ILE A 32 26.71 -28.32 -0.25
N ARG A 33 25.42 -28.44 -0.55
CA ARG A 33 24.37 -27.55 0.00
C ARG A 33 24.40 -27.48 1.53
N LYS A 34 24.48 -28.65 2.17
CA LYS A 34 24.55 -28.75 3.63
C LYS A 34 25.80 -28.05 4.20
N LYS A 35 26.96 -28.23 3.56
CA LYS A 35 28.19 -27.54 3.98
C LYS A 35 28.11 -26.03 3.79
N LEU A 36 27.42 -25.56 2.75
CA LEU A 36 27.19 -24.13 2.51
C LEU A 36 26.27 -23.52 3.57
N GLU A 37 25.21 -24.22 3.96
CA GLU A 37 24.30 -23.81 5.05
C GLU A 37 24.99 -23.74 6.41
N GLU A 38 25.95 -24.63 6.67
CA GLU A 38 26.73 -24.66 7.91
C GLU A 38 27.83 -23.56 7.95
N SER A 39 28.16 -22.95 6.80
CA SER A 39 29.09 -21.83 6.74
C SER A 39 28.34 -20.49 6.85
N ASP A 40 28.34 -19.86 8.03
CA ASP A 40 27.69 -18.57 8.37
C ASP A 40 28.16 -17.32 7.55
N GLN A 41 28.72 -17.49 6.35
CA GLN A 41 29.12 -16.37 5.49
C GLN A 41 27.95 -15.92 4.60
N PRO A 42 27.58 -14.62 4.59
CA PRO A 42 26.59 -14.11 3.67
C PRO A 42 27.15 -14.15 2.24
N PHE A 43 26.67 -15.10 1.44
CA PHE A 43 27.02 -15.17 0.02
C PHE A 43 26.36 -14.01 -0.71
N SER A 44 27.15 -13.24 -1.49
CA SER A 44 26.61 -12.14 -2.28
C SER A 44 25.67 -12.67 -3.37
N SER A 45 24.49 -12.08 -3.50
CA SER A 45 23.48 -12.33 -4.53
C SER A 45 23.89 -11.90 -5.94
N ASP A 46 25.16 -11.54 -6.15
CA ASP A 46 25.66 -10.99 -7.40
C ASP A 46 25.89 -12.15 -8.41
N HIS A 47 24.90 -12.42 -9.27
CA HIS A 47 24.87 -13.52 -10.26
C HIS A 47 26.08 -13.55 -11.21
N ASN A 48 26.85 -12.46 -11.29
CA ASN A 48 28.03 -12.34 -12.16
C ASN A 48 29.36 -12.59 -11.44
N ASN A 49 29.42 -12.59 -10.11
CA ASN A 49 30.68 -12.59 -9.37
C ASN A 49 30.75 -13.63 -8.25
N TYR A 50 30.23 -14.84 -8.52
CA TYR A 50 30.42 -15.97 -7.64
C TYR A 50 31.88 -16.46 -7.65
N ASP A 51 32.54 -16.45 -6.50
CA ASP A 51 33.89 -17.02 -6.33
C ASP A 51 33.81 -18.55 -6.25
N LEU A 52 33.91 -19.21 -7.41
CA LEU A 52 33.97 -20.67 -7.53
C LEU A 52 35.15 -21.29 -6.77
N SER A 53 36.11 -20.50 -6.29
CA SER A 53 37.25 -21.03 -5.52
C SER A 53 36.80 -21.69 -4.22
N HIS A 54 35.71 -21.22 -3.61
CA HIS A 54 35.15 -21.83 -2.38
C HIS A 54 34.39 -23.13 -2.69
N LEU A 55 33.63 -23.18 -3.80
CA LEU A 55 33.04 -24.45 -4.29
C LEU A 55 34.13 -25.46 -4.68
N ALA A 56 35.22 -25.03 -5.32
CA ALA A 56 36.35 -25.89 -5.67
C ALA A 56 37.07 -26.48 -4.43
N GLN A 57 37.06 -25.77 -3.29
CA GLN A 57 37.56 -26.30 -2.02
C GLN A 57 36.62 -27.36 -1.42
N ILE A 58 35.30 -27.23 -1.64
CA ILE A 58 34.28 -28.20 -1.21
C ILE A 58 34.24 -29.43 -2.14
N TYR A 59 34.53 -29.25 -3.43
CA TYR A 59 34.53 -30.26 -4.50
C TYR A 59 35.71 -31.25 -4.46
N LYS A 60 36.60 -31.21 -3.46
CA LYS A 60 37.70 -32.20 -3.35
C LYS A 60 37.15 -33.59 -3.00
N SER A 61 36.65 -34.32 -4.00
CA SER A 61 36.70 -35.77 -4.07
C SER A 61 37.81 -36.19 -5.05
N ASP A 62 38.30 -37.42 -4.90
CA ASP A 62 39.55 -37.93 -5.47
C ASP A 62 39.77 -37.68 -6.98
N ASP A 63 41.04 -37.52 -7.38
CA ASP A 63 41.57 -37.09 -8.70
C ASP A 63 40.99 -37.75 -9.98
N GLU A 64 40.18 -38.81 -9.88
CA GLU A 64 39.54 -39.48 -11.03
C GLU A 64 38.13 -38.97 -11.36
N ASP A 65 37.33 -38.57 -10.36
CA ASP A 65 35.98 -38.00 -10.56
C ASP A 65 36.06 -36.64 -11.29
N ASP A 66 37.17 -35.92 -11.07
CA ASP A 66 37.42 -34.59 -11.63
C ASP A 66 37.59 -34.63 -13.16
N LYS A 67 38.06 -35.74 -13.74
CA LYS A 67 38.21 -35.88 -15.21
C LYS A 67 36.87 -36.15 -15.90
N LEU A 68 36.01 -36.97 -15.31
CA LEU A 68 34.68 -37.26 -15.85
C LEU A 68 33.78 -36.02 -15.77
N LEU A 69 33.82 -35.32 -14.63
CA LEU A 69 33.13 -34.04 -14.45
C LEU A 69 33.67 -32.99 -15.43
N GLN A 70 34.99 -32.90 -15.64
CA GLN A 70 35.56 -32.02 -16.67
C GLN A 70 35.05 -32.36 -18.08
N ILE A 71 34.92 -33.65 -18.45
CA ILE A 71 34.35 -34.04 -19.75
C ILE A 71 32.87 -33.65 -19.84
N ILE A 72 32.08 -33.96 -18.81
CA ILE A 72 30.65 -33.63 -18.75
C ILE A 72 30.43 -32.11 -18.81
N PHE A 73 31.28 -31.31 -18.16
CA PHE A 73 31.16 -29.85 -18.14
C PHE A 73 31.80 -29.15 -19.34
N ASN A 74 32.71 -29.79 -20.07
CA ASN A 74 33.32 -29.21 -21.26
C ASN A 74 32.60 -29.61 -22.56
N GLU A 75 31.84 -30.72 -22.55
CA GLU A 75 31.06 -31.18 -23.69
C GLU A 75 29.55 -30.94 -23.51
N LYS A 76 29.01 -30.01 -24.31
CA LYS A 76 27.60 -29.58 -24.25
C LYS A 76 26.56 -30.73 -24.25
N PRO A 77 26.70 -31.81 -25.06
CA PRO A 77 25.71 -32.90 -25.06
C PRO A 77 25.67 -33.67 -23.73
N TRP A 78 26.82 -33.95 -23.14
CA TRP A 78 26.91 -34.65 -21.87
C TRP A 78 26.41 -33.80 -20.71
N PHE A 79 26.69 -32.49 -20.74
CA PHE A 79 26.14 -31.55 -19.78
C PHE A 79 24.60 -31.56 -19.76
N GLN A 80 23.95 -31.63 -20.93
CA GLN A 80 22.48 -31.65 -21.00
C GLN A 80 21.88 -32.91 -20.39
N LEU A 81 22.49 -34.07 -20.63
CA LEU A 81 22.06 -35.34 -20.04
C LEU A 81 22.25 -35.33 -18.53
N TYR A 82 23.43 -34.88 -18.09
CA TYR A 82 23.74 -34.68 -16.68
C TYR A 82 22.73 -33.76 -16.00
N PHE A 83 22.49 -32.59 -16.58
CA PHE A 83 21.64 -31.56 -16.01
C PHE A 83 20.19 -32.01 -15.90
N HIS A 84 19.68 -32.69 -16.93
CA HIS A 84 18.37 -33.33 -16.88
C HIS A 84 18.24 -34.29 -15.69
N ASP A 85 19.24 -35.14 -15.46
CA ASP A 85 19.19 -36.11 -14.36
C ASP A 85 19.26 -35.43 -12.99
N GLN A 86 20.07 -34.37 -12.84
CA GLN A 86 20.11 -33.59 -11.60
C GLN A 86 18.77 -32.88 -11.32
N ILE A 87 18.08 -32.40 -12.35
CA ILE A 87 16.72 -31.87 -12.22
C ILE A 87 15.77 -32.96 -11.74
N ALA A 88 15.79 -34.15 -12.36
CA ALA A 88 14.90 -35.25 -11.99
C ALA A 88 15.06 -35.66 -10.53
N MET A 89 16.31 -35.73 -10.04
CA MET A 89 16.61 -36.02 -8.64
C MET A 89 16.14 -34.89 -7.71
N HIS A 90 16.29 -33.62 -8.11
CA HIS A 90 15.78 -32.47 -7.36
C HIS A 90 14.27 -32.48 -7.21
N LEU A 91 13.54 -32.73 -8.30
CA LEU A 91 12.09 -32.85 -8.26
C LEU A 91 11.63 -33.98 -7.33
N ALA A 92 12.35 -35.12 -7.35
CA ALA A 92 12.07 -36.25 -6.47
C ALA A 92 12.33 -35.94 -4.99
N GLU A 93 13.46 -35.31 -4.66
CA GLU A 93 13.80 -34.90 -3.28
C GLU A 93 12.73 -33.97 -2.71
N PHE A 94 12.41 -32.90 -3.44
CA PHE A 94 11.47 -31.89 -2.98
C PHE A 94 10.01 -32.27 -3.21
N LYS A 95 9.71 -33.42 -3.83
CA LYS A 95 8.34 -33.87 -4.15
C LYS A 95 7.57 -32.81 -4.95
N ILE A 96 8.16 -32.37 -6.05
CA ILE A 96 7.53 -31.47 -7.02
C ILE A 96 7.01 -32.32 -8.18
N GLN A 97 5.76 -32.09 -8.58
CA GLN A 97 5.04 -32.90 -9.57
C GLN A 97 5.22 -32.46 -11.04
N LEU A 98 6.04 -31.43 -11.30
CA LEU A 98 6.38 -31.00 -12.65
C LEU A 98 7.24 -32.05 -13.36
N SER A 99 7.14 -32.12 -14.70
CA SER A 99 8.06 -32.95 -15.47
C SER A 99 9.47 -32.37 -15.52
N THR A 100 10.47 -33.25 -15.66
CA THR A 100 11.87 -32.84 -15.85
C THR A 100 12.05 -31.99 -17.10
N ASP A 101 11.33 -32.31 -18.18
CA ASP A 101 11.39 -31.56 -19.44
C ASP A 101 10.90 -30.12 -19.26
N PHE A 102 9.86 -29.90 -18.45
CA PHE A 102 9.37 -28.55 -18.13
C PHE A 102 10.46 -27.70 -17.48
N VAL A 103 11.09 -28.22 -16.43
CA VAL A 103 12.11 -27.51 -15.68
C VAL A 103 13.37 -27.30 -16.52
N PHE A 104 13.72 -28.30 -17.32
CA PHE A 104 14.84 -28.21 -18.26
C PHE A 104 14.61 -27.09 -19.28
N ASP A 105 13.41 -27.00 -19.88
CA ASP A 105 13.09 -25.94 -20.84
C ASP A 105 12.99 -24.55 -20.20
N LEU A 106 12.57 -24.44 -18.95
CA LEU A 106 12.52 -23.17 -18.24
C LEU A 106 13.92 -22.59 -18.02
N ILE A 107 14.88 -23.44 -17.65
CA ILE A 107 16.22 -23.02 -17.22
C ILE A 107 17.19 -23.03 -18.41
N SER A 108 17.23 -24.08 -19.21
CA SER A 108 18.30 -24.27 -20.22
C SER A 108 18.09 -23.55 -21.55
N ASN A 109 16.93 -22.94 -21.78
CA ASN A 109 16.64 -22.25 -23.04
C ASN A 109 17.25 -20.84 -23.11
N ASN A 110 17.81 -20.32 -22.02
CA ASN A 110 18.57 -19.06 -22.04
C ASN A 110 19.93 -19.25 -22.78
N PRO A 111 20.11 -18.68 -23.99
CA PRO A 111 21.29 -18.91 -24.81
C PRO A 111 22.56 -18.24 -24.26
N LYS A 112 22.41 -17.30 -23.31
CA LYS A 112 23.52 -16.60 -22.68
C LYS A 112 23.97 -17.22 -21.36
N GLN A 113 23.20 -18.17 -20.84
CA GLN A 113 23.51 -18.77 -19.55
C GLN A 113 24.70 -19.71 -19.69
N THR A 114 25.71 -19.48 -18.85
CA THR A 114 26.93 -20.29 -18.80
C THR A 114 26.71 -21.55 -17.98
N ILE A 115 27.55 -22.57 -18.18
CA ILE A 115 27.56 -23.78 -17.36
C ILE A 115 27.77 -23.46 -15.87
N LYS A 116 28.58 -22.42 -15.59
CA LYS A 116 28.79 -21.89 -14.23
C LYS A 116 27.47 -21.40 -13.60
N GLN A 117 26.66 -20.65 -14.33
CA GLN A 117 25.38 -20.14 -13.84
C GLN A 117 24.36 -21.27 -13.63
N HIS A 118 24.33 -22.28 -14.49
CA HIS A 118 23.49 -23.46 -14.27
C HIS A 118 23.88 -24.22 -12.99
N LYS A 119 25.17 -24.29 -12.66
CA LYS A 119 25.63 -24.88 -11.39
C LYS A 119 25.22 -24.05 -10.18
N GLN A 120 25.38 -22.73 -10.26
CA GLN A 120 24.99 -21.81 -9.19
C GLN A 120 23.52 -21.99 -8.81
N LEU A 121 22.65 -22.14 -9.80
CA LEU A 121 21.22 -22.34 -9.58
C LEU A 121 20.91 -23.58 -8.72
N PHE A 122 21.63 -24.68 -8.91
CA PHE A 122 21.40 -25.94 -8.17
C PHE A 122 22.19 -26.05 -6.87
N LEU A 123 23.33 -25.36 -6.75
CA LEU A 123 24.19 -25.48 -5.57
C LEU A 123 23.90 -24.40 -4.53
N VAL A 124 23.51 -23.21 -4.97
CA VAL A 124 23.41 -22.01 -4.12
C VAL A 124 21.98 -21.50 -4.10
N GLU A 125 21.36 -21.29 -5.27
CA GLU A 125 20.02 -20.68 -5.38
C GLU A 125 18.91 -21.75 -5.36
N TYR A 126 19.20 -22.95 -4.86
CA TYR A 126 18.32 -24.10 -4.98
C TYR A 126 17.00 -23.93 -4.21
N VAL A 127 17.01 -23.12 -3.14
CA VAL A 127 15.83 -22.78 -2.34
C VAL A 127 14.87 -21.91 -3.17
N GLU A 128 15.36 -20.79 -3.71
CA GLU A 128 14.56 -19.89 -4.55
C GLU A 128 14.09 -20.60 -5.83
N LEU A 129 14.94 -21.45 -6.45
CA LEU A 129 14.52 -22.31 -7.56
C LEU A 129 13.36 -23.22 -7.16
N THR A 130 13.43 -23.85 -5.98
CA THR A 130 12.36 -24.73 -5.49
C THR A 130 11.06 -23.96 -5.32
N GLU A 131 11.11 -22.73 -4.82
CA GLU A 131 9.94 -21.85 -4.70
C GLU A 131 9.35 -21.49 -6.06
N ILE A 132 10.19 -21.15 -7.05
CA ILE A 132 9.76 -20.89 -8.43
C ILE A 132 9.06 -22.11 -9.03
N LEU A 133 9.62 -23.30 -8.84
CA LEU A 133 8.99 -24.54 -9.33
C LEU A 133 7.66 -24.82 -8.64
N ARG A 134 7.54 -24.53 -7.33
CA ARG A 134 6.27 -24.62 -6.61
C ARG A 134 5.22 -23.67 -7.16
N LEU A 135 5.58 -22.47 -7.60
CA LEU A 135 4.64 -21.53 -8.22
C LEU A 135 4.01 -22.11 -9.50
N PHE A 136 4.83 -22.74 -10.36
CA PHE A 136 4.32 -23.42 -11.55
C PHE A 136 3.49 -24.65 -11.20
N GLU A 137 3.90 -25.45 -10.22
CA GLU A 137 3.12 -26.61 -9.75
C GLU A 137 1.73 -26.18 -9.20
N ILE A 138 1.67 -25.09 -8.42
CA ILE A 138 0.40 -24.55 -7.91
C ILE A 138 -0.55 -24.19 -9.06
N SER A 139 -0.01 -23.72 -10.19
CA SER A 139 -0.81 -23.40 -11.38
C SER A 139 -1.47 -24.62 -12.03
N LEU A 140 -0.91 -25.81 -11.83
CA LEU A 140 -1.44 -27.06 -12.41
C LEU A 140 -2.81 -27.46 -11.86
N LYS A 141 -3.24 -26.84 -10.75
CA LYS A 141 -4.62 -26.96 -10.26
C LYS A 141 -5.64 -26.37 -11.24
N LEU A 142 -5.22 -25.39 -12.06
CA LEU A 142 -6.09 -24.68 -13.00
C LEU A 142 -5.83 -25.05 -14.46
N VAL A 143 -4.62 -25.50 -14.80
CA VAL A 143 -4.20 -25.81 -16.18
C VAL A 143 -3.42 -27.12 -16.26
N SER A 144 -3.45 -27.80 -17.40
CA SER A 144 -2.52 -28.91 -17.66
C SER A 144 -1.11 -28.39 -17.92
N GLU A 145 -0.10 -29.18 -17.56
CA GLU A 145 1.32 -28.81 -17.70
C GLU A 145 1.75 -28.56 -19.16
N GLU A 146 1.08 -29.21 -20.12
CA GLU A 146 1.36 -29.03 -21.56
C GLU A 146 1.22 -27.57 -22.02
N ILE A 147 0.30 -26.81 -21.41
CA ILE A 147 0.01 -25.43 -21.79
C ILE A 147 1.17 -24.48 -21.39
N PRO A 148 1.56 -24.37 -20.11
CA PRO A 148 2.70 -23.53 -19.72
C PRO A 148 4.01 -24.01 -20.36
N LEU A 149 4.20 -25.32 -20.58
CA LEU A 149 5.37 -25.84 -21.31
C LEU A 149 5.47 -25.28 -22.73
N ASN A 150 4.34 -25.28 -23.46
CA ASN A 150 4.29 -24.74 -24.82
C ASN A 150 4.57 -23.23 -24.85
N ILE A 151 4.12 -22.50 -23.82
CA ILE A 151 4.39 -21.06 -23.69
C ILE A 151 5.90 -20.83 -23.47
N ILE A 152 6.52 -21.56 -22.54
CA ILE A 152 7.97 -21.48 -22.27
C ILE A 152 8.78 -21.78 -23.53
N LYS A 153 8.41 -22.82 -24.30
CA LYS A 153 9.08 -23.18 -25.55
C LYS A 153 9.02 -22.09 -26.63
N LYS A 154 7.96 -21.27 -26.62
CA LYS A 154 7.71 -20.23 -27.62
C LYS A 154 8.10 -18.83 -27.16
N GLN A 155 8.42 -18.63 -25.88
CA GLN A 155 8.62 -17.29 -25.34
C GLN A 155 9.91 -16.62 -25.84
N LEU A 156 10.91 -17.37 -26.31
CA LEU A 156 12.19 -16.82 -26.78
C LEU A 156 12.28 -16.77 -28.31
N ILE A 157 12.55 -15.57 -28.84
CA ILE A 157 12.86 -15.33 -30.26
C ILE A 157 14.32 -14.89 -30.39
N LYS A 158 15.09 -15.52 -31.27
CA LYS A 158 16.51 -15.19 -31.54
C LYS A 158 16.61 -14.42 -32.85
N ALA A 159 17.38 -13.32 -32.85
CA ALA A 159 17.66 -12.50 -34.03
C ALA A 159 16.40 -12.15 -34.85
N PRO A 160 15.43 -11.40 -34.27
CA PRO A 160 14.22 -11.00 -34.99
C PRO A 160 14.60 -10.09 -36.17
N HIS A 161 14.70 -10.65 -37.38
CA HIS A 161 14.95 -9.91 -38.62
C HIS A 161 13.66 -9.30 -39.19
N ASP A 162 12.50 -9.84 -38.82
CA ASP A 162 11.16 -9.43 -39.21
C ASP A 162 10.31 -8.97 -38.00
N ALA A 163 9.20 -8.28 -38.27
CA ALA A 163 8.28 -7.77 -37.24
C ALA A 163 7.88 -8.87 -36.25
N ILE A 164 8.05 -8.62 -34.96
CA ILE A 164 7.62 -9.55 -33.90
C ILE A 164 6.11 -9.79 -34.03
N GLU A 165 5.72 -11.06 -34.05
CA GLU A 165 4.29 -11.44 -34.07
C GLU A 165 3.60 -11.02 -32.77
N SER A 166 2.35 -10.58 -32.88
CA SER A 166 1.52 -10.24 -31.73
C SER A 166 1.18 -11.52 -30.95
N SER A 167 1.57 -11.58 -29.68
CA SER A 167 1.32 -12.70 -28.78
C SER A 167 0.39 -12.28 -27.62
N GLU A 168 -0.40 -13.20 -27.07
CA GLU A 168 -1.13 -12.95 -25.81
C GLU A 168 -0.23 -13.02 -24.56
N PHE A 169 1.01 -13.47 -24.74
CA PHE A 169 2.02 -13.63 -23.70
C PHE A 169 3.19 -12.66 -23.92
N HIS A 170 4.02 -12.46 -22.89
CA HIS A 170 5.28 -11.75 -23.01
C HIS A 170 6.24 -12.55 -23.88
N THR A 171 6.94 -11.84 -24.77
CA THR A 171 7.92 -12.40 -25.69
C THR A 171 9.30 -11.86 -25.34
N LEU A 172 10.25 -12.76 -25.09
CA LEU A 172 11.65 -12.45 -24.90
C LEU A 172 12.36 -12.48 -26.26
N ALA A 173 12.84 -11.33 -26.73
CA ALA A 173 13.59 -11.22 -27.97
C ALA A 173 15.08 -10.99 -27.68
N LEU A 174 15.96 -11.84 -28.22
CA LEU A 174 17.40 -11.66 -28.17
C LEU A 174 17.89 -11.00 -29.47
N VAL A 175 18.19 -9.71 -29.39
CA VAL A 175 18.63 -8.90 -30.54
C VAL A 175 20.16 -8.93 -30.62
N ASN A 176 20.68 -9.21 -31.82
CA ASN A 176 22.11 -9.29 -32.14
C ASN A 176 22.94 -10.21 -31.20
N ASN A 177 22.30 -11.17 -30.54
CA ASN A 177 22.90 -12.01 -29.47
C ASN A 177 23.45 -11.21 -28.26
N GLU A 178 23.08 -9.94 -28.12
CA GLU A 178 23.68 -9.02 -27.14
C GLU A 178 22.68 -8.48 -26.13
N THR A 179 21.44 -8.22 -26.50
CA THR A 179 20.49 -7.58 -25.57
C THR A 179 19.16 -8.30 -25.60
N PHE A 180 18.65 -8.63 -24.41
CA PHE A 180 17.31 -9.16 -24.22
C PHE A 180 16.30 -8.01 -24.18
N TYR A 181 15.22 -8.16 -24.92
CA TYR A 181 14.05 -7.30 -24.89
C TYR A 181 12.85 -8.11 -24.39
N GLN A 182 12.18 -7.66 -23.34
CA GLN A 182 10.97 -8.27 -22.81
C GLN A 182 9.75 -7.52 -23.34
N ILE A 183 9.18 -8.03 -24.42
CA ILE A 183 8.09 -7.40 -25.16
C ILE A 183 6.76 -7.77 -24.48
N PRO A 184 5.93 -6.79 -24.08
CA PRO A 184 4.62 -7.06 -23.49
C PRO A 184 3.64 -7.76 -24.46
N PRO A 185 2.58 -8.39 -23.95
CA PRO A 185 1.50 -8.95 -24.76
C PRO A 185 0.97 -7.93 -25.78
N ARG A 186 0.65 -8.43 -26.97
CA ARG A 186 0.03 -7.71 -28.09
C ARG A 186 0.86 -6.56 -28.66
N LYS A 187 2.12 -6.44 -28.26
CA LYS A 187 3.09 -5.49 -28.84
C LYS A 187 3.98 -6.22 -29.84
N THR A 188 4.29 -5.52 -30.93
CA THR A 188 5.07 -6.04 -32.05
C THR A 188 6.35 -5.24 -32.30
N THR A 189 6.60 -4.21 -31.47
CA THR A 189 7.68 -3.25 -31.65
C THR A 189 8.75 -3.43 -30.58
N LEU A 190 10.01 -3.42 -31.02
CA LEU A 190 11.17 -3.28 -30.13
C LEU A 190 11.32 -1.81 -29.75
N ASP A 191 11.16 -1.52 -28.47
CA ASP A 191 11.34 -0.20 -27.89
C ASP A 191 12.39 -0.29 -26.79
N LYS A 192 13.15 0.79 -26.57
CA LYS A 192 14.19 0.85 -25.54
C LYS A 192 13.64 0.66 -24.14
N GLN A 193 12.38 1.04 -23.91
CA GLN A 193 11.69 0.80 -22.63
C GLN A 193 11.50 -0.70 -22.30
N PHE A 194 11.66 -1.59 -23.28
CA PHE A 194 11.52 -3.04 -23.10
C PHE A 194 12.85 -3.76 -22.95
N ILE A 195 13.97 -3.04 -22.86
CA ILE A 195 15.28 -3.66 -22.61
C ILE A 195 15.26 -4.32 -21.23
N PHE A 196 15.72 -5.57 -21.17
CA PHE A 196 15.90 -6.29 -19.92
C PHE A 196 17.20 -5.81 -19.26
N GLU A 197 17.06 -4.98 -18.23
CA GLU A 197 18.19 -4.38 -17.49
C GLU A 197 18.44 -5.06 -16.13
N ARG A 198 17.85 -6.23 -15.88
CA ARG A 198 17.75 -6.84 -14.53
C ARG A 198 18.81 -7.91 -14.29
N GLU A 199 19.04 -8.19 -13.02
CA GLU A 199 20.06 -9.16 -12.56
C GLU A 199 19.61 -10.62 -12.69
N GLY A 200 18.31 -10.91 -12.51
CA GLY A 200 17.75 -12.26 -12.57
C GLY A 200 17.74 -12.88 -13.97
N ASP A 201 17.51 -14.19 -14.06
CA ASP A 201 17.45 -14.90 -15.35
C ASP A 201 16.24 -14.43 -16.21
N PRO A 202 16.45 -13.91 -17.43
CA PRO A 202 15.38 -13.40 -18.29
C PRO A 202 14.33 -14.45 -18.68
N MET A 203 14.72 -15.72 -18.82
CA MET A 203 13.79 -16.81 -19.17
C MET A 203 12.88 -17.14 -17.99
N ILE A 204 13.44 -17.22 -16.78
CA ILE A 204 12.67 -17.49 -15.57
C ILE A 204 11.72 -16.33 -15.29
N GLU A 205 12.20 -15.08 -15.33
CA GLU A 205 11.37 -13.91 -15.05
C GLU A 205 10.23 -13.78 -16.08
N THR A 206 10.52 -13.97 -17.37
CA THR A 206 9.49 -13.96 -18.42
C THR A 206 8.53 -15.13 -18.26
N GLY A 207 9.01 -16.31 -17.85
CA GLY A 207 8.18 -17.48 -17.53
C GLY A 207 7.20 -17.19 -16.40
N LEU A 208 7.65 -16.53 -15.31
CA LEU A 208 6.82 -16.11 -14.19
C LEU A 208 5.78 -15.05 -14.61
N MET A 209 6.17 -14.09 -15.46
CA MET A 209 5.21 -13.14 -16.02
C MET A 209 4.15 -13.84 -16.88
N ASN A 210 4.57 -14.80 -17.70
CA ASN A 210 3.67 -15.59 -18.54
C ASN A 210 2.78 -16.55 -17.76
N LEU A 211 3.25 -17.04 -16.61
CA LEU A 211 2.41 -17.78 -15.66
C LEU A 211 1.23 -16.91 -15.20
N ILE A 212 1.47 -15.65 -14.85
CA ILE A 212 0.40 -14.70 -14.48
C ILE A 212 -0.55 -14.46 -15.66
N GLU A 213 -0.03 -14.23 -16.86
CA GLU A 213 -0.88 -14.05 -18.05
C GLU A 213 -1.74 -15.29 -18.33
N LEU A 214 -1.19 -16.49 -18.12
CA LEU A 214 -1.88 -17.75 -18.33
C LEU A 214 -3.03 -17.95 -17.35
N ILE A 215 -2.76 -17.85 -16.04
CA ILE A 215 -3.80 -18.08 -15.03
C ILE A 215 -4.93 -17.06 -15.14
N LEU A 216 -4.61 -15.82 -15.53
CA LEU A 216 -5.58 -14.74 -15.75
C LEU A 216 -6.28 -14.82 -17.11
N SER A 217 -5.87 -15.73 -17.99
CA SER A 217 -6.44 -15.80 -19.33
C SER A 217 -7.93 -16.13 -19.30
N PRO A 218 -8.73 -15.58 -20.25
CA PRO A 218 -10.15 -15.89 -20.34
C PRO A 218 -10.39 -17.40 -20.44
N LEU A 219 -9.51 -18.13 -21.11
CA LEU A 219 -9.60 -19.58 -21.26
C LEU A 219 -9.61 -20.29 -19.90
N VAL A 220 -8.65 -19.98 -19.02
CA VAL A 220 -8.59 -20.60 -17.68
C VAL A 220 -9.81 -20.23 -16.83
N ILE A 221 -10.18 -18.96 -16.83
CA ILE A 221 -11.29 -18.45 -16.02
C ILE A 221 -12.64 -19.06 -16.48
N GLN A 222 -12.86 -19.25 -17.79
CA GLN A 222 -14.09 -19.87 -18.29
C GLN A 222 -14.24 -21.33 -17.86
N HIS A 223 -13.14 -22.09 -17.81
CA HIS A 223 -13.14 -23.50 -17.45
C HIS A 223 -13.17 -23.74 -15.93
N ALA A 224 -12.87 -22.71 -15.13
CA ALA A 224 -12.90 -22.82 -13.68
C ALA A 224 -14.32 -23.13 -13.16
N MET A 225 -14.39 -24.08 -12.21
CA MET A 225 -15.65 -24.52 -11.59
C MET A 225 -15.85 -23.93 -10.19
N ASN A 226 -14.77 -23.50 -9.55
CA ASN A 226 -14.81 -23.01 -8.17
C ASN A 226 -14.02 -21.70 -8.03
N ILE A 227 -14.71 -20.63 -7.63
CA ILE A 227 -14.07 -19.32 -7.39
C ILE A 227 -13.12 -19.32 -6.18
N GLN A 228 -13.34 -20.17 -5.18
CA GLN A 228 -12.46 -20.29 -4.03
C GLN A 228 -11.12 -20.91 -4.42
N GLU A 229 -11.14 -21.88 -5.34
CA GLU A 229 -9.93 -22.48 -5.90
C GLU A 229 -9.12 -21.44 -6.66
N ILE A 230 -9.75 -20.66 -7.54
CA ILE A 230 -9.10 -19.52 -8.22
C ILE A 230 -8.48 -18.56 -7.20
N THR A 231 -9.26 -18.14 -6.20
CA THR A 231 -8.80 -17.16 -5.19
C THR A 231 -7.59 -17.67 -4.42
N THR A 232 -7.62 -18.94 -4.02
CA THR A 232 -6.55 -19.59 -3.25
C THR A 232 -5.29 -19.71 -4.10
N THR A 233 -5.42 -20.24 -5.32
CA THR A 233 -4.31 -20.38 -6.26
C THR A 233 -3.66 -19.03 -6.58
N TYR A 234 -4.47 -18.01 -6.88
CA TYR A 234 -3.97 -16.67 -7.15
C TYR A 234 -3.28 -16.05 -5.94
N SER A 235 -3.83 -16.23 -4.74
CA SER A 235 -3.22 -15.69 -3.51
C SER A 235 -1.89 -16.36 -3.20
N LEU A 236 -1.79 -17.69 -3.37
CA LEU A 236 -0.54 -18.43 -3.18
C LEU A 236 0.53 -18.02 -4.18
N ILE A 237 0.16 -17.89 -5.47
CA ILE A 237 1.09 -17.42 -6.50
C ILE A 237 1.53 -15.98 -6.23
N ALA A 238 0.60 -15.10 -5.87
CA ALA A 238 0.92 -13.70 -5.59
C ALA A 238 1.84 -13.52 -4.38
N GLN A 239 1.68 -14.36 -3.35
CA GLN A 239 2.54 -14.37 -2.17
C GLN A 239 3.91 -14.93 -2.52
N GLY A 240 3.99 -16.11 -3.14
CA GLY A 240 5.28 -16.72 -3.44
C GLY A 240 6.11 -15.90 -4.43
N ILE A 241 5.50 -15.23 -5.41
CA ILE A 241 6.22 -14.27 -6.28
C ILE A 241 6.71 -13.05 -5.49
N HIS A 242 5.96 -12.60 -4.49
CA HIS A 242 6.36 -11.44 -3.68
C HIS A 242 7.56 -11.72 -2.79
N ASP A 243 7.71 -12.98 -2.37
CA ASP A 243 8.76 -13.45 -1.45
C ASP A 243 10.06 -13.81 -2.19
N LEU A 244 10.09 -13.78 -3.54
CA LEU A 244 11.32 -13.98 -4.32
C LEU A 244 12.25 -12.76 -4.19
N ASP A 245 13.54 -13.01 -3.97
CA ASP A 245 14.55 -11.98 -3.74
C ASP A 245 15.19 -11.53 -5.07
N SER A 246 15.49 -12.47 -5.96
CA SER A 246 16.30 -12.26 -7.18
C SER A 246 15.46 -11.86 -8.40
N TYR A 247 14.15 -12.11 -8.37
CA TYR A 247 13.25 -11.96 -9.52
C TYR A 247 12.18 -10.89 -9.30
N LYS A 248 12.01 -9.97 -10.25
CA LYS A 248 11.00 -8.90 -10.16
C LYS A 248 9.90 -9.05 -11.21
N VAL A 249 8.77 -9.61 -10.83
CA VAL A 249 7.66 -9.86 -11.75
C VAL A 249 6.75 -8.62 -11.90
N ASN A 250 6.84 -7.92 -13.03
CA ASN A 250 6.17 -6.62 -13.23
C ASN A 250 4.64 -6.68 -13.26
N ASN A 251 4.08 -7.75 -13.82
CA ASN A 251 2.63 -7.92 -13.93
C ASN A 251 1.99 -8.52 -12.66
N LEU A 252 2.72 -8.64 -11.55
CA LEU A 252 2.15 -9.05 -10.26
C LEU A 252 0.98 -8.16 -9.81
N LYS A 253 1.03 -6.86 -10.13
CA LYS A 253 -0.06 -5.91 -9.86
C LYS A 253 -1.37 -6.34 -10.53
N LYS A 254 -1.30 -6.84 -11.77
CA LYS A 254 -2.44 -7.37 -12.51
C LYS A 254 -3.13 -8.51 -11.75
N LEU A 255 -2.35 -9.45 -11.22
CA LEU A 255 -2.86 -10.55 -10.39
C LEU A 255 -3.53 -10.04 -9.11
N ARG A 256 -2.92 -9.05 -8.43
CA ARG A 256 -3.48 -8.42 -7.23
C ARG A 256 -4.83 -7.73 -7.51
N SER A 257 -4.96 -7.03 -8.63
CA SER A 257 -6.22 -6.43 -9.07
C SER A 257 -7.33 -7.49 -9.29
N PHE A 258 -7.00 -8.62 -9.91
CA PHE A 258 -7.94 -9.73 -10.05
C PHE A 258 -8.35 -10.32 -8.69
N ILE A 259 -7.42 -10.50 -7.75
CA ILE A 259 -7.72 -10.98 -6.40
C ILE A 259 -8.69 -10.02 -5.69
N SER A 260 -8.46 -8.70 -5.78
CA SER A 260 -9.35 -7.70 -5.19
C SER A 260 -10.76 -7.75 -5.80
N LEU A 261 -10.86 -7.89 -7.13
CA LEU A 261 -12.14 -8.06 -7.82
C LEU A 261 -12.86 -9.33 -7.34
N ILE A 262 -12.17 -10.46 -7.30
CA ILE A 262 -12.74 -11.74 -6.89
C ILE A 262 -13.24 -11.67 -5.44
N ARG A 263 -12.45 -11.11 -4.52
CA ARG A 263 -12.87 -10.91 -3.12
C ARG A 263 -14.10 -10.01 -3.01
N CYS A 264 -14.17 -8.95 -3.81
CA CYS A 264 -15.34 -8.09 -3.89
C CYS A 264 -16.58 -8.87 -4.37
N LEU A 265 -16.44 -9.62 -5.47
CA LEU A 265 -17.54 -10.43 -6.02
C LEU A 265 -18.02 -11.52 -5.05
N ILE A 266 -17.11 -12.24 -4.39
CA ILE A 266 -17.47 -13.25 -3.37
C ILE A 266 -18.25 -12.60 -2.23
N THR A 267 -17.86 -11.39 -1.81
CA THR A 267 -18.53 -10.67 -0.71
C THR A 267 -19.93 -10.21 -1.11
N LEU A 268 -20.10 -9.73 -2.34
CA LEU A 268 -21.36 -9.15 -2.82
C LEU A 268 -22.34 -10.19 -3.35
N LEU A 269 -21.84 -11.26 -3.97
CA LEU A 269 -22.63 -12.25 -4.69
C LEU A 269 -22.07 -13.67 -4.48
N PRO A 270 -22.10 -14.22 -3.25
CA PRO A 270 -21.44 -15.50 -2.94
C PRO A 270 -21.81 -16.64 -3.90
N SER A 271 -23.08 -16.71 -4.32
CA SER A 271 -23.62 -17.77 -5.18
C SER A 271 -23.35 -17.56 -6.68
N ASN A 272 -23.20 -16.31 -7.14
CA ASN A 272 -23.07 -15.95 -8.57
C ASN A 272 -21.71 -15.34 -8.94
N ALA A 273 -20.81 -15.17 -7.97
CA ALA A 273 -19.53 -14.48 -8.15
C ALA A 273 -18.69 -15.05 -9.31
N LEU A 274 -18.69 -16.38 -9.49
CA LEU A 274 -17.96 -17.03 -10.58
C LEU A 274 -18.53 -16.68 -11.95
N ASN A 275 -19.86 -16.67 -12.10
CA ASN A 275 -20.51 -16.35 -13.37
C ASN A 275 -20.24 -14.89 -13.77
N ILE A 276 -20.30 -13.99 -12.80
CA ILE A 276 -20.01 -12.57 -13.03
C ILE A 276 -18.54 -12.35 -13.35
N LEU A 277 -17.62 -13.05 -12.66
CA LEU A 277 -16.21 -13.04 -13.01
C LEU A 277 -15.99 -13.50 -14.45
N LYS A 278 -16.61 -14.62 -14.86
CA LYS A 278 -16.55 -15.13 -16.24
C LYS A 278 -17.05 -14.10 -17.25
N ASP A 279 -18.15 -13.41 -16.96
CA ASP A 279 -18.73 -12.43 -17.88
C ASP A 279 -17.96 -11.10 -17.92
N VAL A 280 -17.34 -10.70 -16.81
CA VAL A 280 -16.37 -9.59 -16.78
C VAL A 280 -15.17 -9.92 -17.66
N CYS A 281 -14.62 -11.13 -17.53
CA CYS A 281 -13.45 -11.56 -18.33
C CYS A 281 -13.77 -11.74 -19.82
N LYS A 282 -14.99 -12.17 -20.19
CA LYS A 282 -15.46 -12.16 -21.60
C LYS A 282 -15.48 -10.77 -22.23
N SER A 283 -15.61 -9.72 -21.42
CA SER A 283 -15.60 -8.33 -21.88
C SER A 283 -14.17 -7.79 -22.08
N ASN A 284 -13.15 -8.66 -22.20
CA ASN A 284 -11.73 -8.33 -22.29
C ASN A 284 -11.21 -7.50 -21.11
N PHE A 285 -11.63 -7.83 -19.89
CA PHE A 285 -11.04 -7.24 -18.70
C PHE A 285 -9.58 -7.68 -18.54
N ASP A 286 -8.66 -6.74 -18.70
CA ASP A 286 -7.21 -7.02 -18.63
C ASP A 286 -6.58 -6.60 -17.28
N ALA A 287 -7.39 -6.05 -16.35
CA ALA A 287 -6.96 -5.49 -15.05
C ALA A 287 -5.78 -4.50 -15.10
N LYS A 288 -5.37 -4.07 -16.28
CA LYS A 288 -4.41 -3.02 -16.54
C LYS A 288 -5.22 -1.80 -16.98
N PHE A 289 -5.28 -0.82 -16.09
CA PHE A 289 -5.97 0.42 -16.35
C PHE A 289 -4.96 1.49 -16.69
N ASP A 290 -5.20 2.21 -17.78
CA ASP A 290 -4.32 3.30 -18.23
C ASP A 290 -4.77 4.67 -17.72
N SER A 291 -5.96 4.79 -17.12
CA SER A 291 -6.48 6.07 -16.62
C SER A 291 -7.50 5.92 -15.48
N CYS A 292 -7.68 6.99 -14.70
CA CYS A 292 -8.71 7.07 -13.67
C CYS A 292 -10.12 6.89 -14.25
N SER A 293 -10.37 7.45 -15.44
CA SER A 293 -11.67 7.36 -16.12
C SER A 293 -12.04 5.92 -16.49
N SER A 294 -11.06 5.12 -16.92
CA SER A 294 -11.24 3.71 -17.26
C SER A 294 -11.61 2.89 -16.02
N ILE A 295 -10.99 3.18 -14.87
CA ILE A 295 -11.32 2.56 -13.58
C ILE A 295 -12.75 2.91 -13.18
N HIS A 296 -13.10 4.20 -13.17
CA HIS A 296 -14.42 4.65 -12.75
C HIS A 296 -15.55 4.10 -13.64
N TYR A 297 -15.32 4.06 -14.96
CA TYR A 297 -16.24 3.44 -15.91
C TYR A 297 -16.42 1.94 -15.62
N PHE A 298 -15.33 1.22 -15.36
CA PHE A 298 -15.39 -0.21 -15.02
C PHE A 298 -16.22 -0.45 -13.75
N ILE A 299 -15.99 0.34 -12.69
CA ILE A 299 -16.72 0.22 -11.43
C ILE A 299 -18.21 0.51 -11.61
N THR A 300 -18.55 1.51 -12.42
CA THR A 300 -19.94 1.85 -12.76
C THR A 300 -20.62 0.69 -13.50
N GLN A 301 -19.96 0.13 -14.52
CA GLN A 301 -20.46 -1.04 -15.25
C GLN A 301 -20.63 -2.27 -14.34
N LEU A 302 -19.69 -2.48 -13.41
CA LEU A 302 -19.78 -3.55 -12.43
C LEU A 302 -20.96 -3.35 -11.48
N GLN A 303 -21.21 -2.12 -11.02
CA GLN A 303 -22.35 -1.77 -10.18
C GLN A 303 -23.67 -2.08 -10.87
N GLU A 304 -23.84 -1.69 -12.14
CA GLU A 304 -25.04 -2.00 -12.92
C GLU A 304 -25.26 -3.51 -13.06
N ARG A 305 -24.19 -4.28 -13.30
CA ARG A 305 -24.26 -5.74 -13.40
C ARG A 305 -24.70 -6.37 -12.08
N ILE A 306 -24.12 -5.95 -10.96
CA ILE A 306 -24.48 -6.44 -9.62
C ILE A 306 -25.93 -6.12 -9.28
N LYS A 307 -26.42 -4.92 -9.66
CA LYS A 307 -27.84 -4.54 -9.47
C LYS A 307 -28.80 -5.42 -10.26
N ARG A 308 -28.44 -5.81 -11.50
CA ARG A 308 -29.28 -6.69 -12.34
C ARG A 308 -29.40 -8.10 -11.79
N GLU A 309 -28.36 -8.61 -11.14
CA GLU A 309 -28.30 -9.96 -10.55
C GLU A 309 -29.03 -10.09 -9.21
N GLN A 310 -29.69 -9.03 -8.72
CA GLN A 310 -30.45 -9.01 -7.45
C GLN A 310 -29.64 -9.55 -6.26
N SER A 311 -28.51 -8.90 -5.98
CA SER A 311 -27.69 -9.25 -4.81
C SER A 311 -28.50 -9.30 -3.52
N PRO A 312 -28.29 -10.29 -2.63
CA PRO A 312 -28.93 -10.36 -1.32
C PRO A 312 -28.35 -9.34 -0.33
N VAL A 313 -27.33 -8.58 -0.72
CA VAL A 313 -26.61 -7.61 0.10
C VAL A 313 -27.26 -6.24 -0.03
N ASP A 314 -27.35 -5.49 1.08
CA ASP A 314 -27.88 -4.13 1.10
C ASP A 314 -27.13 -3.19 0.13
N GLU A 315 -27.86 -2.25 -0.47
CA GLU A 315 -27.31 -1.29 -1.45
C GLU A 315 -26.16 -0.47 -0.86
N THR A 316 -26.23 -0.14 0.44
CA THR A 316 -25.16 0.59 1.12
C THR A 316 -23.87 -0.24 1.24
N ALA A 317 -24.00 -1.55 1.44
CA ALA A 317 -22.87 -2.46 1.52
C ALA A 317 -22.27 -2.75 0.12
N ILE A 318 -23.11 -2.85 -0.91
CA ILE A 318 -22.68 -2.91 -2.32
C ILE A 318 -21.85 -1.67 -2.68
N HIS A 319 -22.38 -0.48 -2.39
CA HIS A 319 -21.68 0.78 -2.64
C HIS A 319 -20.33 0.83 -1.93
N ARG A 320 -20.27 0.51 -0.64
CA ARG A 320 -19.02 0.50 0.14
C ARG A 320 -17.98 -0.47 -0.41
N ALA A 321 -18.37 -1.67 -0.85
CA ALA A 321 -17.45 -2.65 -1.40
C ALA A 321 -16.87 -2.20 -2.75
N LEU A 322 -17.69 -1.59 -3.60
CA LEU A 322 -17.26 -1.06 -4.90
C LEU A 322 -16.33 0.15 -4.74
N VAL A 323 -16.62 1.06 -3.81
CA VAL A 323 -15.73 2.18 -3.49
C VAL A 323 -14.36 1.68 -3.00
N LYS A 324 -14.32 0.61 -2.19
CA LYS A 324 -13.04 0.00 -1.76
C LYS A 324 -12.28 -0.60 -2.94
N LEU A 325 -12.97 -1.30 -3.84
CA LEU A 325 -12.37 -1.89 -5.03
C LEU A 325 -11.79 -0.81 -5.97
N GLU A 326 -12.54 0.27 -6.19
CA GLU A 326 -12.10 1.42 -6.98
C GLU A 326 -10.81 2.02 -6.41
N LEU A 327 -10.73 2.20 -5.09
CA LEU A 327 -9.53 2.71 -4.42
C LEU A 327 -8.33 1.79 -4.54
N ASP A 328 -8.53 0.47 -4.48
CA ASP A 328 -7.44 -0.48 -4.65
C ASP A 328 -6.86 -0.39 -6.09
N PHE A 329 -7.71 -0.23 -7.11
CA PHE A 329 -7.26 0.00 -8.49
C PHE A 329 -6.57 1.36 -8.68
N LEU A 330 -7.11 2.44 -8.11
CA LEU A 330 -6.49 3.78 -8.19
C LEU A 330 -5.12 3.81 -7.49
N LYS A 331 -4.97 3.09 -6.38
CA LYS A 331 -3.69 2.95 -5.67
C LYS A 331 -2.64 2.27 -6.55
N ASP A 332 -3.04 1.25 -7.30
CA ASP A 332 -2.11 0.54 -8.19
C ASP A 332 -1.75 1.39 -9.42
N LEU A 333 -2.71 2.12 -10.00
CA LEU A 333 -2.47 3.10 -11.08
C LEU A 333 -1.45 4.18 -10.64
N LEU A 334 -1.64 4.75 -9.45
CA LEU A 334 -0.74 5.77 -8.90
C LEU A 334 0.70 5.27 -8.71
N ALA A 335 0.86 3.97 -8.44
CA ALA A 335 2.18 3.37 -8.28
C ALA A 335 2.91 3.17 -9.62
N ASP A 336 2.21 3.20 -10.77
CA ASP A 336 2.79 3.08 -12.11
C ASP A 336 2.96 4.45 -12.78
N ASP A 337 2.00 5.35 -12.61
CA ASP A 337 2.07 6.72 -13.09
C ASP A 337 1.90 7.71 -11.93
N ILE A 338 3.04 8.09 -11.36
CA ILE A 338 3.12 9.11 -10.32
C ILE A 338 2.47 10.42 -10.76
N ASN A 339 2.50 10.78 -12.05
CA ASN A 339 1.99 12.07 -12.51
C ASN A 339 0.45 12.13 -12.56
N SER A 340 -0.23 10.99 -12.36
CA SER A 340 -1.68 10.87 -12.39
C SER A 340 -2.37 11.30 -11.08
N TYR A 341 -1.63 11.60 -10.00
CA TYR A 341 -2.24 11.84 -8.68
C TYR A 341 -3.22 13.02 -8.67
N GLY A 342 -3.02 14.04 -9.52
CA GLY A 342 -3.93 15.17 -9.64
C GLY A 342 -5.35 14.78 -10.06
N GLU A 343 -5.49 13.81 -10.98
CA GLU A 343 -6.77 13.28 -11.44
C GLU A 343 -7.46 12.47 -10.33
N ILE A 344 -6.69 11.67 -9.59
CA ILE A 344 -7.19 10.88 -8.46
C ILE A 344 -7.73 11.82 -7.37
N LEU A 345 -7.01 12.89 -7.08
CA LEU A 345 -7.45 13.91 -6.13
C LEU A 345 -8.74 14.59 -6.60
N ALA A 346 -8.86 14.93 -7.88
CA ALA A 346 -10.09 15.49 -8.43
C ALA A 346 -11.29 14.53 -8.26
N LEU A 347 -11.08 13.23 -8.49
CA LEU A 347 -12.11 12.21 -8.31
C LEU A 347 -12.53 12.02 -6.83
N ILE A 348 -11.58 12.06 -5.89
CA ILE A 348 -11.86 12.03 -4.44
C ILE A 348 -12.64 13.28 -3.99
N ASN A 349 -12.41 14.41 -4.65
CA ASN A 349 -13.07 15.67 -4.34
C ASN A 349 -14.50 15.77 -4.91
N ASP A 350 -14.87 14.89 -5.83
CA ASP A 350 -16.20 14.88 -6.44
C ASP A 350 -17.28 14.71 -5.35
N PRO A 351 -18.27 15.64 -5.26
CA PRO A 351 -19.37 15.52 -4.32
C PRO A 351 -20.21 14.25 -4.50
N GLN A 352 -20.25 13.69 -5.72
CA GLN A 352 -21.01 12.48 -6.05
C GLN A 352 -20.24 11.20 -5.70
N ASN A 353 -18.97 11.31 -5.30
CA ASN A 353 -18.12 10.18 -5.00
C ASN A 353 -17.73 10.06 -3.51
N ASP A 354 -17.75 8.81 -3.03
CA ASP A 354 -17.48 8.42 -1.65
C ASP A 354 -16.06 7.85 -1.44
N LEU A 355 -15.19 7.92 -2.46
CA LEU A 355 -13.78 7.48 -2.39
C LEU A 355 -13.01 8.03 -1.18
N TRP A 356 -13.40 9.20 -0.69
CA TRP A 356 -12.77 9.82 0.46
C TRP A 356 -12.78 8.95 1.72
N PHE A 357 -13.79 8.09 1.91
CA PHE A 357 -13.91 7.23 3.09
C PHE A 357 -12.75 6.24 3.27
N TYR A 358 -12.14 5.75 2.17
CA TYR A 358 -11.02 4.80 2.24
C TYR A 358 -9.74 5.29 1.56
N SER A 359 -9.66 6.60 1.30
CA SER A 359 -8.56 7.26 0.59
C SER A 359 -7.22 7.30 1.35
N ALA A 360 -7.16 6.86 2.61
CA ALA A 360 -5.98 6.96 3.46
C ALA A 360 -4.70 6.35 2.84
N LYS A 361 -4.84 5.20 2.15
CA LYS A 361 -3.71 4.56 1.45
C LYS A 361 -3.20 5.42 0.29
N ILE A 362 -4.10 5.97 -0.53
CA ILE A 362 -3.76 6.85 -1.65
C ILE A 362 -3.00 8.07 -1.14
N PHE A 363 -3.49 8.74 -0.10
CA PHE A 363 -2.80 9.90 0.47
C PHE A 363 -1.41 9.56 1.04
N THR A 364 -1.21 8.32 1.52
CA THR A 364 0.13 7.86 1.95
C THR A 364 1.08 7.70 0.78
N VAL A 365 0.60 7.13 -0.33
CA VAL A 365 1.39 7.00 -1.56
C VAL A 365 1.72 8.39 -2.10
N ILE A 366 0.73 9.29 -2.19
CA ILE A 366 0.95 10.68 -2.62
C ILE A 366 2.02 11.35 -1.75
N ASP A 367 1.88 11.30 -0.42
CA ASP A 367 2.83 11.91 0.51
C ASP A 367 4.25 11.35 0.37
N ASN A 368 4.41 10.03 0.26
CA ASN A 368 5.70 9.39 0.01
C ASN A 368 6.32 9.83 -1.33
N THR A 369 5.49 10.01 -2.36
CA THR A 369 5.94 10.40 -3.69
C THR A 369 6.42 11.85 -3.73
N ILE A 370 5.70 12.77 -3.09
CA ILE A 370 6.07 14.19 -3.04
C ILE A 370 6.97 14.54 -1.85
N ASN A 371 7.26 13.58 -0.96
CA ASN A 371 8.03 13.74 0.28
C ASN A 371 7.56 14.89 1.19
N LEU A 372 6.26 15.20 1.20
CA LEU A 372 5.73 16.38 1.89
C LEU A 372 5.94 16.29 3.40
N THR A 373 5.60 15.17 4.05
CA THR A 373 5.82 14.99 5.50
C THR A 373 7.27 15.24 5.90
N LYS A 374 8.23 14.66 5.16
CA LYS A 374 9.66 14.78 5.48
C LYS A 374 10.11 16.24 5.35
N ILE A 375 9.78 16.87 4.23
CA ILE A 375 10.15 18.27 3.95
C ILE A 375 9.53 19.21 4.98
N LEU A 376 8.29 18.97 5.41
CA LEU A 376 7.64 19.78 6.43
C LEU A 376 8.25 19.59 7.82
N LYS A 377 8.71 18.38 8.15
CA LYS A 377 9.42 18.13 9.40
C LYS A 377 10.76 18.88 9.40
N ASP A 378 11.53 18.76 8.32
CA ASP A 378 12.86 19.37 8.19
C ASP A 378 12.81 20.91 8.13
N ASN A 379 11.67 21.49 7.71
CA ASN A 379 11.48 22.94 7.58
C ASN A 379 10.51 23.53 8.62
N HIS A 380 10.22 22.82 9.71
CA HIS A 380 9.38 23.32 10.81
C HIS A 380 8.01 23.84 10.31
N GLY A 381 7.36 23.10 9.42
CA GLY A 381 6.05 23.44 8.85
C GLY A 381 6.06 24.50 7.75
N ILE A 382 7.23 25.10 7.44
CA ILE A 382 7.37 26.08 6.37
C ILE A 382 7.55 25.36 5.03
N HIS A 383 6.63 25.61 4.12
CA HIS A 383 6.60 24.98 2.81
C HIS A 383 7.60 25.64 1.81
N PRO A 384 8.61 24.91 1.27
CA PRO A 384 9.52 25.44 0.24
C PRO A 384 8.84 25.58 -1.13
N SER A 385 9.31 26.49 -1.99
CA SER A 385 8.53 27.07 -3.10
C SER A 385 7.96 26.12 -4.20
N LYS A 386 7.01 26.68 -4.98
CA LYS A 386 5.88 26.09 -5.74
C LYS A 386 6.13 25.27 -7.03
N LYS A 387 7.31 24.70 -7.32
CA LYS A 387 7.48 23.91 -8.58
C LYS A 387 7.11 22.43 -8.45
N GLU A 388 7.45 21.79 -7.33
CA GLU A 388 7.27 20.34 -7.14
C GLU A 388 5.82 19.97 -6.76
N TYR A 389 5.05 20.93 -6.24
CA TYR A 389 3.69 20.72 -5.73
C TYR A 389 2.60 21.29 -6.64
N GLN A 390 2.92 21.61 -7.90
CA GLN A 390 1.99 22.31 -8.80
C GLN A 390 0.68 21.56 -9.02
N GLN A 391 0.72 20.24 -9.18
CA GLN A 391 -0.51 19.45 -9.37
C GLN A 391 -1.35 19.46 -8.09
N LEU A 392 -0.74 19.30 -6.91
CA LEU A 392 -1.46 19.41 -5.63
C LEU A 392 -2.09 20.81 -5.45
N SER A 393 -1.33 21.88 -5.69
CA SER A 393 -1.85 23.25 -5.65
C SER A 393 -2.98 23.47 -6.68
N GLN A 394 -2.93 22.84 -7.85
CA GLN A 394 -4.00 22.90 -8.86
C GLN A 394 -5.26 22.16 -8.41
N SER A 395 -5.13 20.95 -7.85
CA SER A 395 -6.26 20.18 -7.31
C SER A 395 -6.95 20.89 -6.14
N LEU A 396 -6.22 21.72 -5.39
CA LEU A 396 -6.75 22.54 -4.30
C LEU A 396 -7.40 23.87 -4.76
N LYS A 397 -7.19 24.30 -6.00
CA LYS A 397 -7.74 25.56 -6.56
C LYS A 397 -9.18 25.44 -7.09
N ILE A 398 -9.73 24.23 -7.20
CA ILE A 398 -11.05 24.00 -7.83
C ILE A 398 -12.15 24.62 -6.95
N PRO A 399 -12.89 25.64 -7.41
CA PRO A 399 -13.79 26.45 -6.57
C PRO A 399 -15.17 25.80 -6.39
N GLN A 400 -15.19 24.53 -6.01
CA GLN A 400 -16.40 23.86 -5.54
C GLN A 400 -16.28 23.59 -4.05
N ILE A 401 -17.42 23.63 -3.37
CA ILE A 401 -17.66 23.54 -1.91
C ILE A 401 -16.89 22.36 -1.22
N CYS A 402 -16.29 21.45 -1.98
CA CYS A 402 -15.56 20.27 -1.51
C CYS A 402 -14.05 20.42 -1.31
N THR A 403 -13.36 21.52 -1.70
CA THR A 403 -11.89 21.66 -1.46
C THR A 403 -11.45 21.48 -0.01
N SER A 404 -12.34 21.78 0.96
CA SER A 404 -12.12 21.50 2.39
C SER A 404 -11.90 20.02 2.71
N LYS A 405 -12.33 19.09 1.85
CA LYS A 405 -12.23 17.64 2.06
C LYS A 405 -10.79 17.16 1.89
N ILE A 406 -10.13 17.48 0.78
CA ILE A 406 -8.73 17.12 0.54
C ILE A 406 -7.83 17.77 1.60
N GLU A 407 -8.01 19.05 1.86
CA GLU A 407 -7.24 19.78 2.88
C GLU A 407 -7.34 19.10 4.24
N ARG A 408 -8.55 18.76 4.68
CA ARG A 408 -8.78 18.09 5.96
C ARG A 408 -8.16 16.70 6.02
N LEU A 409 -8.27 15.91 4.94
CA LEU A 409 -7.69 14.57 4.88
C LEU A 409 -6.16 14.62 4.94
N MET A 410 -5.55 15.51 4.16
CA MET A 410 -4.09 15.74 4.17
C MET A 410 -3.59 16.25 5.52
N VAL A 411 -4.22 17.28 6.09
CA VAL A 411 -3.86 17.82 7.42
C VAL A 411 -3.87 16.72 8.47
N ASN A 412 -4.94 15.92 8.51
CA ASN A 412 -5.04 14.84 9.51
C ASN A 412 -4.00 13.77 9.28
N ARG A 413 -3.65 13.46 8.02
CA ARG A 413 -2.65 12.45 7.69
C ARG A 413 -1.24 12.90 8.09
N LEU A 414 -0.83 14.09 7.67
CA LEU A 414 0.46 14.69 8.02
C LEU A 414 0.61 14.78 9.55
N HIS A 415 -0.43 15.28 10.23
CA HIS A 415 -0.47 15.33 11.69
C HIS A 415 -0.25 13.95 12.35
N MET A 416 -0.90 12.89 11.85
CA MET A 416 -0.68 11.54 12.37
C MET A 416 0.75 11.05 12.12
N HIS A 417 1.34 11.35 10.95
CA HIS A 417 2.73 10.99 10.68
C HIS A 417 3.72 11.71 11.59
N PHE A 418 3.53 13.01 11.84
CA PHE A 418 4.35 13.74 12.81
C PHE A 418 4.27 13.09 14.19
N MET A 419 3.07 12.78 14.67
CA MET A 419 2.87 12.11 15.97
C MET A 419 3.52 10.73 16.05
N LEU A 420 3.45 9.90 15.00
CA LEU A 420 4.10 8.58 14.99
C LEU A 420 5.63 8.68 15.00
N SER A 421 6.18 9.79 14.51
CA SER A 421 7.62 10.03 14.45
C SER A 421 8.20 10.70 15.70
N ALA A 422 7.35 11.12 16.64
CA ALA A 422 7.76 11.79 17.86
C ALA A 422 8.14 10.76 18.94
N GLN A 423 9.34 10.86 19.48
CA GLN A 423 9.77 10.04 20.62
C GLN A 423 9.35 10.73 21.93
N GLY A 424 8.60 10.04 22.78
CA GLY A 424 8.04 10.62 24.01
C GLY A 424 9.07 11.15 25.02
N THR A 425 10.33 10.73 24.90
CA THR A 425 11.45 11.12 25.76
C THR A 425 12.09 12.46 25.40
N GLU A 426 11.78 13.03 24.23
CA GLU A 426 12.40 14.27 23.72
C GLU A 426 11.40 15.42 23.57
N ILE A 427 10.16 15.26 24.05
CA ILE A 427 9.08 16.24 23.81
C ILE A 427 9.42 17.61 24.41
N ASP A 428 10.05 17.65 25.58
CA ASP A 428 10.42 18.91 26.25
C ASP A 428 11.45 19.69 25.43
N GLN A 429 12.56 19.02 25.06
CA GLN A 429 13.60 19.59 24.21
C GLN A 429 13.04 20.08 22.88
N GLN A 430 12.18 19.29 22.24
CA GLN A 430 11.56 19.68 20.97
C GLN A 430 10.60 20.87 21.13
N LEU A 431 9.85 20.99 22.23
CA LEU A 431 9.03 22.19 22.48
C LEU A 431 9.91 23.43 22.59
N THR A 432 11.05 23.33 23.27
CA THR A 432 12.02 24.43 23.40
C THR A 432 12.63 24.82 22.06
N ASP A 433 13.14 23.85 21.29
CA ASP A 433 13.80 24.10 20.01
C ASP A 433 12.85 24.67 18.94
N GLU A 434 11.57 24.31 19.00
CA GLU A 434 10.57 24.62 17.98
C GLU A 434 9.72 25.87 18.29
N TYR A 435 9.88 26.49 19.46
CA TYR A 435 8.99 27.56 19.94
C TYR A 435 8.99 28.82 19.04
N GLU A 436 10.16 29.24 18.55
CA GLU A 436 10.25 30.39 17.64
C GLU A 436 9.48 30.14 16.33
N TYR A 437 9.56 28.91 15.82
CA TYR A 437 8.80 28.50 14.64
C TYR A 437 7.31 28.46 14.91
N PHE A 438 6.88 28.08 16.12
CA PHE A 438 5.48 28.14 16.51
C PHE A 438 4.91 29.55 16.46
N ILE A 439 5.58 30.53 17.05
CA ILE A 439 5.13 31.93 17.00
C ILE A 439 5.06 32.41 15.55
N LYS A 440 6.11 32.15 14.77
CA LYS A 440 6.18 32.57 13.36
C LYS A 440 5.07 31.95 12.53
N ASN A 441 4.86 30.64 12.65
CA ASN A 441 3.84 29.91 11.90
C ASN A 441 2.43 30.31 12.33
N PHE A 442 2.21 30.57 13.62
CA PHE A 442 0.95 31.10 14.15
C PHE A 442 0.63 32.48 13.56
N GLY A 443 1.63 33.36 13.44
CA GLY A 443 1.48 34.64 12.75
C GLY A 443 1.13 34.45 11.27
N ASN A 444 1.85 33.58 10.56
CA ASN A 444 1.64 33.34 9.12
C ASN A 444 0.24 32.81 8.78
N ILE A 445 -0.39 32.05 9.67
CA ILE A 445 -1.73 31.48 9.44
C ILE A 445 -2.86 32.49 9.71
N GLN A 446 -2.61 33.63 10.36
CA GLN A 446 -3.64 34.66 10.59
C GLN A 446 -4.17 35.25 9.27
N ASP A 447 -3.31 35.33 8.25
CA ASP A 447 -3.68 35.72 6.88
C ASP A 447 -4.05 34.52 6.01
N ILE A 448 -4.88 33.62 6.53
CA ILE A 448 -5.17 32.31 5.92
C ILE A 448 -5.69 32.41 4.48
N ASP A 449 -6.34 33.51 4.11
CA ASP A 449 -6.92 33.72 2.79
C ASP A 449 -5.87 34.02 1.71
N GLN A 450 -4.68 34.49 2.09
CA GLN A 450 -3.58 34.79 1.17
C GLN A 450 -2.67 33.58 0.91
N LEU A 451 -2.81 32.52 1.72
CA LEU A 451 -1.99 31.31 1.62
C LEU A 451 -2.47 30.40 0.48
N ASP A 452 -1.52 29.75 -0.20
CA ASP A 452 -1.80 28.63 -1.10
C ASP A 452 -2.34 27.42 -0.29
N GLY A 453 -3.18 26.58 -0.90
CA GLY A 453 -3.78 25.42 -0.23
C GLY A 453 -2.75 24.48 0.40
N VAL A 454 -1.60 24.28 -0.26
CA VAL A 454 -0.51 23.46 0.30
C VAL A 454 0.15 24.14 1.51
N GLN A 455 0.32 25.47 1.47
CA GLN A 455 0.84 26.24 2.61
C GLN A 455 -0.13 26.17 3.80
N LYS A 456 -1.44 26.26 3.55
CA LYS A 456 -2.48 26.09 4.59
C LYS A 456 -2.39 24.70 5.22
N ILE A 457 -2.38 23.64 4.40
CA ILE A 457 -2.26 22.25 4.87
C ILE A 457 -1.02 22.08 5.76
N SER A 458 0.12 22.60 5.31
CA SER A 458 1.41 22.50 5.98
C SER A 458 1.40 23.18 7.35
N LEU A 459 0.98 24.45 7.40
CA LEU A 459 0.94 25.24 8.62
C LEU A 459 -0.06 24.65 9.62
N ILE A 460 -1.26 24.27 9.17
CA ILE A 460 -2.28 23.68 10.05
C ILE A 460 -1.79 22.36 10.63
N ALA A 461 -1.22 21.46 9.81
CA ALA A 461 -0.73 20.16 10.27
C ALA A 461 0.37 20.30 11.33
N TRP A 462 1.33 21.20 11.09
CA TRP A 462 2.46 21.44 11.98
C TRP A 462 2.04 22.15 13.28
N ILE A 463 1.21 23.20 13.21
CA ILE A 463 0.69 23.90 14.40
C ILE A 463 -0.11 22.93 15.28
N LYS A 464 -0.93 22.08 14.66
CA LYS A 464 -1.71 21.05 15.36
C LYS A 464 -0.79 20.04 16.07
N TYR A 465 0.31 19.64 15.43
CA TYR A 465 1.32 18.77 16.02
C TYR A 465 1.98 19.42 17.24
N TYR A 466 2.47 20.65 17.11
CA TYR A 466 3.09 21.40 18.22
C TYR A 466 2.11 21.60 19.40
N ALA A 467 0.86 21.96 19.12
CA ALA A 467 -0.17 22.10 20.15
C ALA A 467 -0.48 20.78 20.88
N GLN A 468 -0.41 19.64 20.19
CA GLN A 468 -0.57 18.33 20.81
C GLN A 468 0.63 17.94 21.68
N MET A 469 1.85 18.28 21.27
CA MET A 469 3.04 18.10 22.11
C MET A 469 2.95 18.92 23.40
N TYR A 470 2.52 20.18 23.30
CA TYR A 470 2.28 21.02 24.46
C TYR A 470 1.22 20.42 25.40
N ALA A 471 0.11 19.90 24.85
CA ALA A 471 -0.90 19.21 25.64
C ALA A 471 -0.32 17.97 26.39
N PHE A 472 0.58 17.22 25.74
CA PHE A 472 1.25 16.07 26.34
C PHE A 472 2.25 16.48 27.44
N ALA A 473 3.03 17.54 27.22
CA ALA A 473 3.94 18.08 28.24
C ALA A 473 3.17 18.59 29.47
N LEU A 474 2.03 19.26 29.25
CA LEU A 474 1.11 19.64 30.31
C LEU A 474 0.55 18.41 31.05
N TYR A 475 0.25 17.31 30.37
CA TYR A 475 -0.23 16.10 31.01
C TYR A 475 0.82 15.43 31.90
N ASN A 476 2.07 15.31 31.43
CA ASN A 476 3.11 14.54 32.12
C ASN A 476 3.95 15.32 33.14
N GLU A 477 3.58 16.56 33.49
CA GLU A 477 4.35 17.38 34.43
C GLU A 477 5.81 17.56 33.99
N SER A 478 5.97 17.94 32.72
CA SER A 478 7.26 18.28 32.12
C SER A 478 8.09 19.23 33.01
N LYS A 479 9.41 19.00 33.06
CA LYS A 479 10.35 19.70 33.95
C LYS A 479 10.90 21.01 33.37
N GLU A 480 10.63 21.30 32.10
CA GLU A 480 11.09 22.52 31.43
C GLU A 480 10.10 23.68 31.62
N ASP A 481 10.13 24.28 32.82
CA ASP A 481 9.20 25.35 33.22
C ASP A 481 9.26 26.60 32.32
N ASN A 482 10.42 26.89 31.70
CA ASN A 482 10.63 28.13 30.94
C ASN A 482 9.81 28.18 29.65
N VAL A 483 9.92 27.16 28.78
CA VAL A 483 9.17 27.17 27.50
C VAL A 483 7.67 27.03 27.74
N LEU A 484 7.26 26.27 28.76
CA LEU A 484 5.85 26.13 29.12
C LEU A 484 5.26 27.46 29.62
N ALA A 485 6.03 28.25 30.35
CA ALA A 485 5.66 29.60 30.77
C ALA A 485 5.54 30.55 29.59
N ASP A 486 6.47 30.49 28.63
CA ASP A 486 6.45 31.31 27.42
C ASP A 486 5.21 31.01 26.55
N ILE A 487 4.93 29.72 26.30
CA ILE A 487 3.72 29.28 25.58
C ILE A 487 2.46 29.72 26.31
N ASN A 488 2.42 29.60 27.65
CA ASN A 488 1.31 30.04 28.47
C ASN A 488 1.10 31.55 28.40
N GLN A 489 2.16 32.35 28.42
CA GLN A 489 2.10 33.81 28.25
C GLN A 489 1.58 34.17 26.86
N PHE A 490 2.10 33.53 25.81
CA PHE A 490 1.65 33.72 24.43
C PHE A 490 0.15 33.44 24.27
N LEU A 491 -0.31 32.25 24.69
CA LEU A 491 -1.72 31.87 24.62
C LEU A 491 -2.60 32.76 25.51
N THR A 492 -2.12 33.24 26.66
CA THR A 492 -2.89 34.16 27.51
C THR A 492 -3.07 35.53 26.86
N ALA A 493 -2.03 36.04 26.19
CA ALA A 493 -2.09 37.31 25.47
C ALA A 493 -2.96 37.23 24.21
N ASP A 494 -2.95 36.09 23.51
CA ASP A 494 -3.69 35.93 22.27
C ASP A 494 -5.20 35.73 22.51
N LYS A 495 -5.99 36.66 21.97
CA LYS A 495 -7.45 36.64 21.97
C LYS A 495 -8.03 36.42 20.58
N THR A 496 -7.20 36.00 19.63
CA THR A 496 -7.65 35.82 18.27
C THR A 496 -8.55 34.59 18.17
N PRO A 497 -9.46 34.58 17.19
CA PRO A 497 -10.27 33.41 16.89
C PRO A 497 -9.46 32.11 16.66
N LEU A 498 -8.31 32.23 16.00
CA LEU A 498 -7.37 31.13 15.82
C LEU A 498 -6.78 30.67 17.16
N GLY A 499 -6.33 31.58 18.03
CA GLY A 499 -5.80 31.21 19.33
C GLY A 499 -6.81 30.50 20.21
N MET A 500 -8.09 30.92 20.17
CA MET A 500 -9.18 30.21 20.84
C MET A 500 -9.36 28.79 20.30
N THR A 501 -9.20 28.59 18.99
CA THR A 501 -9.25 27.27 18.36
C THR A 501 -8.10 26.37 18.83
N ILE A 502 -6.88 26.91 18.96
CA ILE A 502 -5.73 26.15 19.47
C ILE A 502 -5.93 25.77 20.94
N LYS A 503 -6.38 26.70 21.77
CA LYS A 503 -6.71 26.44 23.19
C LYS A 503 -7.73 25.30 23.33
N LEU A 504 -8.79 25.34 22.53
CA LEU A 504 -9.79 24.28 22.45
C LEU A 504 -9.19 22.93 22.05
N PHE A 505 -8.33 22.95 21.03
CA PHE A 505 -7.68 21.74 20.56
C PHE A 505 -6.80 21.13 21.65
N ILE A 506 -6.02 21.95 22.37
CA ILE A 506 -5.20 21.51 23.52
C ILE A 506 -6.08 20.87 24.59
N ILE A 507 -7.17 21.54 25.01
CA ILE A 507 -8.12 20.99 26.01
C ILE A 507 -8.69 19.65 25.54
N LYS A 508 -9.09 19.55 24.26
CA LYS A 508 -9.58 18.29 23.68
C LYS A 508 -8.54 17.17 23.78
N GLN A 509 -7.27 17.46 23.51
CA GLN A 509 -6.22 16.44 23.64
C GLN A 509 -6.01 16.03 25.09
N MET A 510 -6.02 16.97 26.03
CA MET A 510 -5.92 16.69 27.46
C MET A 510 -7.09 15.81 27.94
N LEU A 511 -8.33 16.08 27.52
CA LEU A 511 -9.50 15.24 27.81
C LEU A 511 -9.35 13.82 27.28
N ASN A 512 -8.80 13.66 26.08
CA ASN A 512 -8.53 12.33 25.54
C ASN A 512 -7.49 11.56 26.38
N MET A 513 -6.49 12.26 26.93
CA MET A 513 -5.46 11.66 27.81
C MET A 513 -6.01 11.32 29.20
N CYS A 514 -6.90 12.13 29.76
CA CYS A 514 -7.43 11.98 31.12
C CYS A 514 -8.56 10.94 31.28
N LYS A 515 -9.07 10.34 30.18
CA LYS A 515 -10.33 9.55 30.16
C LYS A 515 -11.56 10.42 30.54
N PRO A 516 -12.82 10.01 30.28
CA PRO A 516 -13.90 10.92 29.88
C PRO A 516 -14.60 11.68 31.03
N MET A 517 -13.90 12.09 32.09
CA MET A 517 -14.44 12.94 33.15
C MET A 517 -13.81 14.34 33.06
N PRO A 518 -14.54 15.35 32.55
CA PRO A 518 -14.09 16.74 32.51
C PRO A 518 -13.68 17.30 33.87
N ASP A 519 -14.36 16.86 34.94
CA ASP A 519 -14.11 17.28 36.33
C ASP A 519 -12.68 16.99 36.78
N ASN A 520 -12.08 15.90 36.28
CA ASN A 520 -10.69 15.57 36.58
C ASN A 520 -9.70 16.62 36.05
N ILE A 521 -10.01 17.32 34.93
CA ILE A 521 -9.11 18.36 34.41
C ILE A 521 -9.16 19.60 35.31
N HIS A 522 -10.32 19.97 35.82
CA HIS A 522 -10.41 21.07 36.78
C HIS A 522 -9.50 20.77 37.98
N ASP A 523 -9.69 19.62 38.62
CA ASP A 523 -8.98 19.26 39.84
C ASP A 523 -7.46 19.06 39.65
N ILE A 524 -7.04 18.54 38.49
CA ILE A 524 -5.61 18.33 38.16
C ILE A 524 -4.90 19.67 37.87
N TYR A 525 -5.59 20.64 37.28
CA TYR A 525 -4.97 21.85 36.73
C TYR A 525 -5.33 23.15 37.47
N GLU A 526 -6.26 23.13 38.42
CA GLU A 526 -6.66 24.29 39.26
C GLU A 526 -5.46 24.93 39.96
N TYR A 527 -4.54 24.10 40.45
CA TYR A 527 -3.35 24.52 41.19
C TYR A 527 -2.15 24.86 40.30
N ARG A 528 -2.24 24.66 38.98
CA ARG A 528 -1.16 24.97 38.04
C ARG A 528 -1.24 26.40 37.53
N ASN A 529 -0.09 27.05 37.30
CA ASN A 529 0.01 28.44 36.84
C ASN A 529 -0.30 28.62 35.33
N ILE A 530 -1.37 28.00 34.82
CA ILE A 530 -1.78 28.09 33.42
C ILE A 530 -2.94 29.10 33.30
N TYR A 531 -2.61 30.36 33.01
CA TYR A 531 -3.56 31.48 33.10
C TYR A 531 -4.64 31.45 32.03
N TRP A 532 -4.30 31.05 30.80
CA TRP A 532 -5.28 30.98 29.72
C TRP A 532 -6.36 29.92 30.00
N MET A 533 -6.04 28.84 30.74
CA MET A 533 -7.00 27.80 31.12
C MET A 533 -7.99 28.26 32.19
N LYS A 534 -7.57 29.14 33.12
CA LYS A 534 -8.44 29.70 34.17
C LYS A 534 -9.69 30.36 33.61
N SER A 535 -9.59 30.97 32.42
CA SER A 535 -10.74 31.58 31.74
C SER A 535 -11.85 30.59 31.36
N PHE A 536 -11.56 29.29 31.29
CA PHE A 536 -12.52 28.23 31.02
C PHE A 536 -13.11 27.59 32.28
N PHE A 537 -12.49 27.80 33.44
CA PHE A 537 -12.87 27.20 34.72
C PHE A 537 -13.52 28.20 35.70
N GLN A 538 -13.13 29.48 35.64
CA GLN A 538 -13.55 30.52 36.59
C GLN A 538 -14.94 31.13 36.31
N SER A 539 -15.73 30.60 35.39
CA SER A 539 -17.05 31.13 35.01
C SER A 539 -18.18 30.87 36.03
N SER A 540 -17.88 30.40 37.24
CA SER A 540 -18.91 29.85 38.15
C SER A 540 -19.02 30.46 39.55
N GLN A 541 -18.36 31.58 39.88
CA GLN A 541 -18.46 32.13 41.24
C GLN A 541 -18.78 33.63 41.38
N ASP A 542 -18.50 34.47 40.39
CA ASP A 542 -18.76 35.92 40.54
C ASP A 542 -19.95 36.42 39.70
N GLN A 543 -21.07 36.60 40.41
CA GLN A 543 -22.13 37.60 40.21
C GLN A 543 -22.24 38.26 38.83
N GLN A 544 -22.84 37.55 37.86
CA GLN A 544 -23.78 38.06 36.84
C GLN A 544 -24.17 36.92 35.87
N VAL A 545 -25.18 36.15 36.29
CA VAL A 545 -25.78 35.03 35.52
C VAL A 545 -26.37 35.49 34.16
N GLY A 546 -26.36 36.78 33.84
CA GLY A 546 -26.79 37.32 32.54
C GLY A 546 -25.73 37.32 31.43
N HIS A 547 -24.43 37.25 31.73
CA HIS A 547 -23.36 37.46 30.73
C HIS A 547 -22.43 36.26 30.50
N ALA A 548 -22.44 35.24 31.37
CA ALA A 548 -21.62 34.02 31.20
C ALA A 548 -22.04 33.15 29.99
N HIS A 549 -23.19 33.43 29.37
CA HIS A 549 -23.68 32.77 28.16
C HIS A 549 -22.91 33.14 26.88
N GLN A 550 -21.87 33.99 26.94
CA GLN A 550 -21.13 34.45 25.74
C GLN A 550 -19.79 33.74 25.50
N ASN A 551 -19.28 32.91 26.43
CA ASN A 551 -17.96 32.27 26.29
C ASN A 551 -18.03 30.74 26.20
N ILE A 552 -19.07 30.20 25.57
CA ILE A 552 -19.12 28.77 25.24
C ILE A 552 -18.22 28.56 24.03
N ILE A 553 -17.14 27.80 24.21
CA ILE A 553 -16.30 27.39 23.10
C ILE A 553 -16.87 26.11 22.49
N ILE A 554 -17.28 26.21 21.23
CA ILE A 554 -17.93 25.15 20.47
C ILE A 554 -16.95 24.67 19.38
N PRO A 555 -16.98 23.40 18.93
CA PRO A 555 -16.00 22.85 17.99
C PRO A 555 -15.79 23.67 16.70
N MET A 556 -14.61 23.47 16.09
CA MET A 556 -14.03 24.22 14.95
C MET A 556 -14.94 24.70 13.80
N PRO A 557 -16.08 24.08 13.40
CA PRO A 557 -16.82 24.60 12.25
C PRO A 557 -17.59 25.91 12.54
N LEU A 558 -17.64 26.38 13.79
CA LEU A 558 -18.35 27.62 14.14
C LEU A 558 -17.61 28.91 13.79
N PHE A 559 -16.31 28.88 13.48
CA PHE A 559 -15.66 30.06 12.89
C PHE A 559 -16.31 30.49 11.57
N GLN A 560 -16.75 29.51 10.78
CA GLN A 560 -17.38 29.74 9.49
C GLN A 560 -18.90 29.90 9.58
N CYS A 561 -19.48 29.65 10.76
CA CYS A 561 -20.93 29.62 10.99
C CYS A 561 -21.41 30.56 12.11
N HIS A 562 -20.56 31.46 12.62
CA HIS A 562 -20.85 32.33 13.76
C HIS A 562 -22.05 33.25 13.48
N GLU A 563 -22.13 33.84 12.29
CA GLU A 563 -23.27 34.67 11.88
C GLU A 563 -24.59 33.88 11.87
N GLN A 564 -24.55 32.63 11.40
CA GLN A 564 -25.71 31.75 11.36
C GLN A 564 -26.11 31.33 12.78
N TYR A 565 -25.15 31.11 13.67
CA TYR A 565 -25.39 30.81 15.08
C TYR A 565 -26.03 31.99 15.82
N GLU A 566 -25.47 33.20 15.69
CA GLU A 566 -26.07 34.41 16.25
C GLU A 566 -27.47 34.65 15.72
N ARG A 567 -27.70 34.39 14.42
CA ARG A 567 -29.01 34.53 13.80
C ARG A 567 -30.03 33.58 14.44
N ILE A 568 -29.66 32.32 14.69
CA ILE A 568 -30.50 31.34 15.38
C ILE A 568 -30.80 31.82 16.80
N GLN A 569 -29.78 32.27 17.54
CA GLN A 569 -29.92 32.79 18.91
C GLN A 569 -30.83 34.03 18.98
N LYS A 570 -30.70 34.96 18.02
CA LYS A 570 -31.56 36.15 17.89
C LYS A 570 -33.01 35.79 17.60
N VAL A 571 -33.26 34.83 16.70
CA VAL A 571 -34.60 34.32 16.40
C VAL A 571 -35.27 33.72 17.64
N LEU A 572 -34.49 33.01 18.46
CA LEU A 572 -34.97 32.36 19.67
C LEU A 572 -35.23 33.33 20.83
N ALA A 573 -34.53 34.46 20.88
CA ALA A 573 -34.80 35.56 21.80
C ALA A 573 -35.96 36.46 21.36
N SER A 574 -36.54 36.22 20.18
CA SER A 574 -37.63 37.03 19.63
C SER A 574 -39.01 36.62 20.18
N LYS A 575 -39.95 37.56 20.19
CA LYS A 575 -41.35 37.31 20.57
C LYS A 575 -42.12 36.46 19.56
N ASP A 576 -41.65 36.37 18.31
CA ASP A 576 -42.24 35.59 17.21
C ASP A 576 -41.49 34.28 16.96
N ARG A 577 -40.95 33.69 18.03
CA ARG A 577 -40.04 32.53 17.99
C ARG A 577 -40.54 31.42 17.09
N ASP A 578 -41.79 30.97 17.26
CA ASP A 578 -42.27 29.75 16.59
C ASP A 578 -42.38 29.91 15.07
N LYS A 579 -42.77 31.10 14.59
CA LYS A 579 -42.85 31.41 13.15
C LYS A 579 -41.47 31.57 12.53
N GLN A 580 -40.55 32.21 13.24
CA GLN A 580 -39.17 32.42 12.78
C GLN A 580 -38.33 31.12 12.85
N LEU A 581 -38.59 30.25 13.82
CA LEU A 581 -37.94 28.94 13.93
C LEU A 581 -38.35 28.02 12.77
N THR A 582 -39.64 28.03 12.41
CA THR A 582 -40.15 27.26 11.27
C THR A 582 -39.47 27.71 9.96
N ASN A 583 -39.25 29.01 9.79
CA ASN A 583 -38.50 29.55 8.66
C ASN A 583 -37.03 29.11 8.67
N ILE A 584 -36.34 29.19 9.83
CA ILE A 584 -34.96 28.70 9.95
C ILE A 584 -34.86 27.21 9.61
N ILE A 585 -35.79 26.38 10.09
CA ILE A 585 -35.82 24.94 9.80
C ILE A 585 -36.02 24.69 8.29
N GLY A 586 -36.88 25.47 7.62
CA GLY A 586 -37.04 25.41 6.18
C GLY A 586 -35.77 25.81 5.41
N GLU A 587 -35.04 26.81 5.92
CA GLU A 587 -33.75 27.26 5.36
C GLU A 587 -32.61 26.27 5.61
N CYS A 588 -32.66 25.49 6.70
CA CYS A 588 -31.66 24.45 7.00
C CYS A 588 -31.53 23.45 5.85
N ASN A 589 -32.63 23.10 5.18
CA ASN A 589 -32.62 22.21 4.01
C ASN A 589 -31.76 22.71 2.84
N HIS A 590 -31.46 24.01 2.80
CA HIS A 590 -30.76 24.66 1.69
C HIS A 590 -29.39 25.21 2.10
N SER A 591 -29.03 25.14 3.40
CA SER A 591 -27.77 25.67 3.93
C SER A 591 -27.18 24.72 4.96
N GLN A 592 -26.07 24.06 4.58
CA GLN A 592 -25.32 23.17 5.46
C GLN A 592 -24.72 23.92 6.66
N LYS A 593 -24.31 25.18 6.48
CA LYS A 593 -23.80 26.04 7.56
C LYS A 593 -24.89 26.37 8.60
N LEU A 594 -26.10 26.70 8.13
CA LEU A 594 -27.24 26.96 9.01
C LEU A 594 -27.70 25.69 9.73
N SER A 595 -27.77 24.57 9.01
CA SER A 595 -28.07 23.25 9.59
C SER A 595 -27.09 22.86 10.70
N TYR A 596 -25.79 23.02 10.44
CA TYR A 596 -24.75 22.75 11.43
C TYR A 596 -24.87 23.67 12.65
N ALA A 597 -25.02 24.99 12.44
CA ALA A 597 -25.21 25.95 13.51
C ALA A 597 -26.46 25.65 14.36
N PHE A 598 -27.56 25.24 13.71
CA PHE A 598 -28.80 24.84 14.38
C PHE A 598 -28.63 23.57 15.22
N LEU A 599 -27.93 22.56 14.71
CA LEU A 599 -27.62 21.33 15.46
C LEU A 599 -26.73 21.63 16.67
N CYS A 600 -25.70 22.46 16.52
CA CYS A 600 -24.86 22.90 17.63
C CYS A 600 -25.68 23.61 18.71
N TRP A 601 -26.56 24.53 18.30
CA TRP A 601 -27.47 25.22 19.22
C TRP A 601 -28.42 24.23 19.90
N PHE A 602 -29.00 23.29 19.15
CA PHE A 602 -29.94 22.31 19.68
C PHE A 602 -29.29 21.41 20.73
N ILE A 603 -28.06 20.95 20.48
CA ILE A 603 -27.26 20.18 21.45
C ILE A 603 -27.00 21.02 22.71
N GLU A 604 -26.64 22.31 22.57
CA GLU A 604 -26.47 23.23 23.71
C GLU A 604 -27.78 23.39 24.50
N TYR A 605 -28.91 23.57 23.82
CA TYR A 605 -30.20 23.74 24.47
C TYR A 605 -30.63 22.48 25.23
N TYR A 606 -30.47 21.30 24.61
CA TYR A 606 -30.90 20.03 25.21
C TYR A 606 -29.98 19.56 26.34
N SER A 607 -28.67 19.85 26.25
CA SER A 607 -27.71 19.48 27.31
C SER A 607 -28.01 20.14 28.67
N ARG A 608 -28.70 21.28 28.67
CA ARG A 608 -29.22 21.95 29.90
C ARG A 608 -30.27 21.13 30.64
N PHE A 609 -30.94 20.19 29.98
CA PHE A 609 -31.95 19.31 30.58
C PHE A 609 -31.40 17.94 30.96
N THR A 610 -30.11 17.68 30.70
CA THR A 610 -29.43 16.41 31.02
C THR A 610 -28.58 16.45 32.29
N GLU A 611 -28.46 17.60 32.97
CA GLU A 611 -27.93 17.60 34.34
C GLU A 611 -28.89 16.80 35.23
N PRO A 612 -28.41 15.80 35.99
CA PRO A 612 -29.27 15.08 36.91
C PRO A 612 -29.77 16.06 37.96
N HIS A 613 -31.09 16.24 38.04
CA HIS A 613 -31.72 16.77 39.23
C HIS A 613 -31.27 15.92 40.42
N VAL A 614 -30.25 16.38 41.15
CA VAL A 614 -30.05 15.97 42.53
C VAL A 614 -31.26 16.51 43.27
N ALA A 615 -32.25 15.65 43.42
CA ALA A 615 -33.36 15.87 44.33
C ALA A 615 -32.74 16.15 45.70
N LYS A 616 -32.88 17.40 46.15
CA LYS A 616 -32.71 17.73 47.56
C LYS A 616 -33.99 17.27 48.26
N ASP A 617 -33.92 16.08 48.85
CA ASP A 617 -34.63 15.76 50.08
C ASP A 617 -33.59 15.45 51.16
#